data_AF-A0A251ZUW0-F1
#
_entry.id   AF-A0A251ZUW0-F1
#
_cell.length_a   1.000
_cell.length_b   1.000
_cell.length_c   1.000
_cell.angle_alpha   90.00
_cell.angle_beta   90.00
_cell.angle_gamma   90.00
#
_symmetry.space_group_name_H-M   'P 1'
#
loop_
_entity.id
_entity.type
_entity.pdbx_description
1 polymer ?
#
loop_
_entity_poly.entity_id
_entity_poly.type
_entity_poly.pdbx_seq_one_letter_code
_entity_poly.pdbx_strand_id
1 'polypeptide(L)'
;LVAYSFGALLKPGQAVVISEMEHHANLVPWQMLRDRAGIELRIAPITDEGDLDLDALQDILSDGQVALVAITHMSNVLGSVTPARQIADMAHAAGAQVL
;
A
#
# COMPACT_ATOMS: atom_id res chain seq x y z
N LEU A 1 10.97 10.81 -2.53
CA LEU A 1 10.31 12.12 -2.34
C LEU A 1 8.92 11.95 -1.75
N VAL A 2 8.00 11.24 -2.42
CA VAL A 2 6.63 11.02 -1.92
C VAL A 2 6.59 10.42 -0.52
N ALA A 3 7.26 9.28 -0.27
CA ALA A 3 7.28 8.67 1.06
C ALA A 3 7.80 9.61 2.16
N TYR A 4 8.80 10.44 1.85
CA TYR A 4 9.31 11.42 2.82
C TYR A 4 8.27 12.49 3.14
N SER A 5 7.67 13.11 2.12
CA SER A 5 6.69 14.18 2.28
C SER A 5 5.38 13.68 2.88
N PHE A 6 4.86 12.56 2.39
CA PHE A 6 3.64 11.94 2.91
C PHE A 6 3.84 11.46 4.34
N GLY A 7 5.00 10.90 4.66
CA GLY A 7 5.35 10.47 6.01
C GLY A 7 5.30 11.59 7.05
N ALA A 8 5.54 12.84 6.66
CA ALA A 8 5.40 14.00 7.54
C ALA A 8 3.92 14.38 7.81
N LEU A 9 2.97 13.86 7.02
CA LEU A 9 1.53 14.08 7.16
C LEU A 9 0.83 12.96 7.96
N LEU A 10 1.52 11.82 8.16
CA LEU A 10 0.98 10.69 8.90
C LEU A 10 0.77 11.05 10.38
N LYS A 11 -0.39 10.65 10.91
CA LYS A 11 -0.72 10.76 12.32
C LYS A 11 -0.35 9.47 13.06
N PRO A 12 -0.10 9.53 14.38
CA PRO A 12 0.08 8.33 15.19
C PRO A 12 -1.07 7.34 15.00
N GLY A 13 -0.75 6.06 14.83
CA GLY A 13 -1.72 4.99 14.58
C GLY A 13 -2.10 4.79 13.11
N GLN A 14 -1.66 5.67 12.19
CA GLN A 14 -1.93 5.47 10.76
C GLN A 14 -0.90 4.56 10.09
N ALA A 15 -1.37 3.80 9.11
CA ALA A 15 -0.58 2.84 8.35
C ALA A 15 -0.43 3.23 6.86
N VAL A 16 0.65 2.74 6.25
CA VAL A 16 0.81 2.66 4.79
C VAL A 16 0.67 1.20 4.37
N VAL A 17 -0.06 0.94 3.30
CA VAL A 17 -0.19 -0.39 2.68
C VAL A 17 0.61 -0.42 1.39
N ILE A 18 1.36 -1.50 1.19
CA ILE A 18 2.02 -1.88 -0.06
C ILE A 18 1.64 -3.32 -0.43
N SER A 19 1.92 -3.76 -1.65
CA SER A 19 1.75 -5.17 -2.02
C SER A 19 3.05 -5.99 -1.87
N GLU A 20 2.96 -7.32 -1.86
CA GLU A 20 4.14 -8.20 -1.96
C GLU A 20 4.85 -8.13 -3.32
N MET A 21 4.18 -7.60 -4.35
CA MET A 21 4.70 -7.51 -5.73
C MET A 21 5.39 -6.17 -6.05
N GLU A 22 5.67 -5.33 -5.04
CA GLU A 22 6.27 -4.02 -5.27
C GLU A 22 7.73 -4.09 -5.74
N HIS A 23 8.06 -3.23 -6.70
CA HIS A 23 9.46 -2.94 -7.03
C HIS A 23 10.14 -2.24 -5.84
N HIS A 24 11.45 -2.44 -5.65
CA HIS A 24 12.19 -1.84 -4.54
C HIS A 24 12.05 -0.31 -4.43
N ALA A 25 11.87 0.38 -5.56
CA ALA A 25 11.60 1.82 -5.58
C ALA A 25 10.30 2.24 -4.86
N ASN A 26 9.30 1.34 -4.80
CA ASN A 26 8.04 1.53 -4.09
C ASN A 26 7.95 0.70 -2.78
N LEU A 27 9.06 0.11 -2.31
CA LEU A 27 9.14 -0.65 -1.05
C LEU A 27 10.10 0.02 -0.05
N VAL A 28 11.34 0.22 -0.47
CA VAL A 28 12.44 0.67 0.39
C VAL A 28 12.15 2.03 1.05
N PRO A 29 11.58 3.03 0.36
CA PRO A 29 11.27 4.32 1.01
C PRO A 29 10.29 4.20 2.17
N TRP A 30 9.32 3.27 2.10
CA TRP A 30 8.36 3.02 3.17
C TRP A 30 8.98 2.25 4.33
N GLN A 31 9.84 1.26 4.05
CA GLN A 31 10.61 0.56 5.08
C GLN A 31 11.51 1.53 5.86
N MET A 32 12.23 2.41 5.16
CA MET A 32 13.04 3.44 5.80
C MET A 32 12.19 4.39 6.65
N LEU A 33 10.97 4.72 6.20
CA LEU A 33 10.05 5.55 6.97
C LEU A 33 9.55 4.83 8.24
N ARG A 34 9.22 3.54 8.15
CA ARG A 34 8.89 2.70 9.31
C ARG A 34 10.04 2.70 10.30
N ASP A 35 11.26 2.43 9.84
CA ASP A 35 12.41 2.27 10.72
C ASP A 35 12.82 3.60 11.39
N ARG A 36 12.68 4.73 10.68
CA ARG A 36 13.09 6.06 11.20
C ARG A 36 12.00 6.79 12.00
N ALA A 37 10.73 6.56 11.69
CA ALA A 37 9.59 7.33 12.21
C ALA A 37 8.54 6.46 12.90
N GLY A 38 8.71 5.14 12.92
CA GLY A 38 7.81 4.21 13.60
C GLY A 38 6.43 4.08 12.95
N ILE A 39 6.29 4.44 11.67
CA ILE A 39 5.01 4.27 10.96
C ILE A 39 4.67 2.80 10.84
N GLU A 40 3.37 2.48 10.81
CA GLU A 40 2.94 1.12 10.51
C GLU A 40 3.01 0.88 8.99
N LEU A 41 3.65 -0.21 8.59
CA LEU A 41 3.73 -0.66 7.20
C LEU A 41 3.06 -2.03 7.09
N ARG A 42 1.94 -2.09 6.38
CA ARG A 42 1.17 -3.31 6.13
C ARG A 42 1.43 -3.79 4.72
N ILE A 43 1.41 -5.11 4.53
CA ILE A 43 1.71 -5.74 3.26
C ILE A 43 0.48 -6.54 2.82
N ALA A 44 -0.09 -6.18 1.68
CA ALA A 44 -1.18 -6.91 1.03
C ALA A 44 -0.59 -8.09 0.24
N PRO A 45 -1.05 -9.32 0.49
CA PRO A 45 -0.50 -10.51 -0.14
C PRO A 45 -0.89 -10.61 -1.62
N ILE A 46 -0.23 -11.54 -2.31
CA ILE A 46 -0.61 -11.96 -3.66
C ILE A 46 -1.21 -13.37 -3.65
N THR A 47 -2.07 -13.67 -4.61
CA THR A 47 -2.61 -15.02 -4.82
C THR A 47 -1.57 -15.92 -5.47
N ASP A 48 -1.84 -17.23 -5.51
CA ASP A 48 -0.97 -18.21 -6.17
C ASP A 48 -0.85 -17.97 -7.69
N GLU A 49 -1.83 -17.28 -8.28
CA GLU A 49 -1.84 -16.84 -9.69
C GLU A 49 -0.98 -15.59 -9.92
N GLY A 50 -0.45 -14.97 -8.87
CA GLY A 50 0.37 -13.76 -8.95
C GLY A 50 -0.44 -12.47 -9.07
N ASP A 51 -1.73 -12.51 -8.73
CA ASP A 51 -2.58 -11.32 -8.67
C ASP A 51 -2.58 -10.73 -7.25
N LEU A 52 -2.94 -9.45 -7.14
CA LEU A 52 -3.13 -8.83 -5.82
C LEU A 52 -4.37 -9.44 -5.15
N ASP A 53 -4.22 -9.91 -3.90
CA ASP A 53 -5.36 -10.39 -3.13
C ASP A 53 -6.20 -9.20 -2.65
N LEU A 54 -7.30 -8.94 -3.36
CA LEU A 54 -8.20 -7.83 -3.08
C LEU A 54 -9.03 -8.04 -1.80
N ASP A 55 -9.32 -9.29 -1.44
CA ASP A 55 -10.06 -9.58 -0.21
C ASP A 55 -9.16 -9.29 1.00
N ALA A 56 -7.90 -9.74 0.96
CA ALA A 56 -6.92 -9.39 1.98
C ALA A 56 -6.65 -7.87 2.05
N LEU A 57 -6.58 -7.19 0.89
CA LEU A 57 -6.49 -5.72 0.87
C LEU A 57 -7.71 -5.08 1.54
N GLN A 58 -8.92 -5.57 1.26
CA GLN A 58 -10.16 -5.07 1.86
C GLN A 58 -10.16 -5.24 3.38
N ASP A 59 -9.68 -6.38 3.86
CA ASP A 59 -9.55 -6.66 5.30
C ASP A 59 -8.53 -5.74 5.97
N ILE A 60 -7.38 -5.50 5.32
CA ILE A 60 -6.37 -4.56 5.79
C ILE A 60 -6.93 -3.13 5.92
N LEU A 61 -7.81 -2.73 4.99
CA LEU A 61 -8.46 -1.42 4.99
C LEU A 61 -9.62 -1.30 6.00
N SER A 62 -10.13 -2.42 6.51
CA SER A 62 -11.38 -2.47 7.28
C SER A 62 -11.33 -1.74 8.63
N ASP A 63 -10.14 -1.58 9.23
CA ASP A 63 -9.96 -0.87 10.51
C ASP A 63 -9.91 0.66 10.37
N GLY A 64 -9.91 1.18 9.13
CA GLY A 64 -9.89 2.61 8.82
C GLY A 64 -8.61 3.33 9.27
N GLN A 65 -7.52 2.62 9.57
CA GLN A 65 -6.26 3.22 10.00
C GLN A 65 -5.28 3.45 8.84
N VAL A 66 -5.57 2.94 7.65
CA VAL A 66 -4.72 3.12 6.47
C VAL A 66 -4.86 4.55 5.94
N ALA A 67 -3.74 5.27 5.86
CA ALA A 67 -3.69 6.61 5.28
C ALA A 67 -3.31 6.62 3.80
N LEU A 68 -2.57 5.60 3.35
CA LEU A 68 -2.10 5.48 1.97
C LEU A 68 -2.03 4.01 1.54
N VAL A 69 -2.54 3.75 0.34
CA VAL A 69 -2.32 2.52 -0.42
C VAL A 69 -1.35 2.84 -1.55
N ALA A 70 -0.12 2.32 -1.48
CA ALA A 70 0.92 2.53 -2.47
C ALA A 70 1.16 1.24 -3.26
N ILE A 71 0.54 1.10 -4.43
CA ILE A 71 0.49 -0.15 -5.19
C ILE A 71 0.92 0.08 -6.64
N THR A 72 1.78 -0.79 -7.18
CA THR A 72 2.15 -0.74 -8.59
C THR A 72 0.94 -0.96 -9.51
N HIS A 73 0.88 -0.23 -10.63
CA HIS A 73 -0.15 -0.47 -11.66
C HIS A 73 0.04 -1.82 -12.37
N MET A 74 1.28 -2.28 -12.49
CA MET A 74 1.62 -3.57 -13.09
C MET A 74 2.90 -4.10 -12.45
N SER A 75 2.92 -5.37 -12.09
CA SER A 75 4.13 -6.00 -11.58
C SER A 75 5.18 -6.09 -12.69
N ASN A 76 6.40 -5.64 -12.41
CA ASN A 76 7.54 -5.77 -13.33
C ASN A 76 8.19 -7.17 -13.28
N VAL A 77 7.72 -8.06 -12.39
CA VAL A 77 8.19 -9.44 -12.25
C VAL A 77 7.11 -10.40 -12.76
N LEU A 78 5.88 -10.26 -12.26
CA LEU A 78 4.77 -11.17 -12.57
C LEU A 78 4.03 -10.78 -13.87
N GLY A 79 4.11 -9.51 -14.28
CA GLY A 79 3.37 -8.99 -15.43
C GLY A 79 1.88 -8.73 -15.17
N SER A 80 1.37 -9.13 -14.00
CA SER A 80 -0.01 -8.90 -13.58
C SER A 80 -0.32 -7.41 -13.48
N VAL A 81 -1.47 -7.02 -14.04
CA VAL A 81 -1.98 -5.64 -13.99
C VAL A 81 -2.95 -5.54 -12.82
N THR A 82 -2.68 -4.63 -11.89
CA THR A 82 -3.55 -4.42 -10.74
C THR A 82 -4.79 -3.63 -11.16
N PRO A 83 -5.99 -3.94 -10.62
CA PRO A 83 -7.22 -3.21 -10.97
C PRO A 83 -7.25 -1.84 -10.28
N ALA A 84 -6.43 -0.90 -10.78
CA ALA A 84 -6.14 0.38 -10.14
C ALA A 84 -7.38 1.21 -9.77
N ARG A 85 -8.45 1.17 -10.59
CA ARG A 85 -9.72 1.84 -10.27
C ARG A 85 -10.39 1.23 -9.04
N GLN A 86 -10.47 -0.09 -8.98
CA GLN A 86 -11.08 -0.78 -7.85
C GLN A 86 -10.30 -0.53 -6.56
N ILE A 87 -8.96 -0.59 -6.64
CA ILE A 87 -8.08 -0.27 -5.51
C ILE A 87 -8.30 1.17 -5.03
N ALA A 88 -8.40 2.13 -5.96
CA ALA A 88 -8.70 3.53 -5.63
C ALA A 88 -10.06 3.68 -4.95
N ASP A 89 -11.09 3.02 -5.45
CA ASP A 89 -12.42 3.07 -4.85
C ASP A 89 -12.41 2.47 -3.43
N MET A 90 -11.75 1.34 -3.22
CA MET A 90 -11.58 0.70 -1.90
C MET A 90 -10.81 1.60 -0.91
N ALA A 91 -9.67 2.15 -1.35
CA ALA A 91 -8.85 3.03 -0.53
C ALA A 91 -9.61 4.30 -0.12
N HIS A 92 -10.27 4.97 -1.08
CA HIS A 92 -11.06 6.17 -0.78
C HIS A 92 -12.25 5.88 0.13
N ALA A 93 -12.92 4.72 -0.03
CA ALA A 93 -13.99 4.31 0.86
C ALA A 93 -13.51 4.13 2.31
N ALA A 94 -12.26 3.68 2.51
CA ALA A 94 -11.62 3.58 3.82
C ALA A 94 -10.98 4.90 4.32
N GLY A 95 -11.05 5.98 3.54
CA GLY A 95 -10.44 7.28 3.88
C GLY A 95 -8.94 7.38 3.57
N ALA A 96 -8.36 6.39 2.89
CA ALA A 96 -6.97 6.38 2.45
C ALA A 96 -6.81 7.12 1.11
N GLN A 97 -5.60 7.61 0.86
CA GLN A 97 -5.17 8.06 -0.48
C GLN A 97 -4.56 6.88 -1.26
N VAL A 98 -4.37 7.05 -2.57
CA VAL A 98 -3.68 6.07 -3.43
C VAL A 98 -2.44 6.68 -4.09
N LEU A 99 -1.37 5.89 -4.14
CA LEU A 99 -0.14 6.16 -4.88
C LEU A 99 0.17 5.02 -5.87
#